data_AF-A0A974SMG9-F1
#
_entry.id   AF-A0A974SMG9-F1
#
_cell.length_a   1.000
_cell.length_b   1.000
_cell.length_c   1.000
_cell.angle_alpha   90.00
_cell.angle_beta   90.00
_cell.angle_gamma   90.00
#
_symmetry.space_group_name_H-M   'P 1'
#
loop_
_entity.id
_entity.type
_entity.pdbx_description
1 polymer ?
#
loop_
_entity_poly.entity_id
_entity_poly.type
_entity_poly.pdbx_seq_one_letter_code
_entity_poly.pdbx_strand_id
1 'polypeptide(L)'
;MPETRDVHVRDICEAAGEVHTVAQFKDWVRHEVRHVLPHGALACGHGRVTSAGIAMDYVLTVDYPVEHLATLRNAAGGIETPIMRRWLEARTPLLFEADQPWAGVPADWLENFRRHRLVNAAVHACYDEARCVGTYFSFHRLPAPLGQLQRHILNGITPLLHETLLHVIARVEADASGWQALPAAGRSDAELAADIAAALGVCERTIGDRGAALPGPIGSDSRAGPAGGIVAGLRLL
;
A
#
# COMPACT_ATOMS: atom_id res chain seq x y z
N MET A 1 11.69 8.80 -28.85
CA MET A 1 12.60 7.66 -28.73
C MET A 1 11.92 6.56 -27.91
N PRO A 2 11.32 5.55 -28.57
CA PRO A 2 10.60 4.46 -27.91
C PRO A 2 11.49 3.27 -27.51
N GLU A 3 12.51 2.97 -28.32
CA GLU A 3 13.35 1.75 -28.22
C GLU A 3 14.07 1.56 -26.88
N THR A 4 14.52 2.64 -26.24
CA THR A 4 15.24 2.56 -24.96
C THR A 4 14.31 2.25 -23.79
N ARG A 5 13.00 2.53 -23.90
CA ARG A 5 12.04 2.33 -22.81
C ARG A 5 11.50 0.91 -22.74
N ASP A 6 11.30 0.25 -23.89
CA ASP A 6 10.80 -1.12 -23.93
C ASP A 6 11.84 -2.12 -23.37
N VAL A 7 13.13 -1.84 -23.57
CA VAL A 7 14.23 -2.62 -22.96
C VAL A 7 14.15 -2.55 -21.43
N HIS A 8 13.94 -1.36 -20.86
CA HIS A 8 13.89 -1.19 -19.40
C HIS A 8 12.65 -1.84 -18.76
N VAL A 9 11.53 -1.97 -19.50
CA VAL A 9 10.32 -2.64 -19.01
C VAL A 9 10.45 -4.17 -19.07
N ARG A 10 11.20 -4.73 -20.01
CA ARG A 10 11.48 -6.17 -20.02
C ARG A 10 12.45 -6.54 -18.88
N ASP A 11 13.49 -5.75 -18.70
CA ASP A 11 14.53 -5.99 -17.69
C ASP A 11 13.94 -5.95 -16.26
N ILE A 12 13.02 -5.02 -15.97
CA ILE A 12 12.33 -4.97 -14.67
C ILE A 12 11.42 -6.18 -14.42
N CYS A 13 10.76 -6.71 -15.47
CA CYS A 13 9.92 -7.91 -15.36
C CYS A 13 10.76 -9.16 -15.11
N GLU A 14 11.89 -9.30 -15.78
CA GLU A 14 12.84 -10.41 -15.55
C GLU A 14 13.40 -10.34 -14.13
N ALA A 15 13.86 -9.17 -13.69
CA ALA A 15 14.38 -8.98 -12.34
C ALA A 15 13.33 -9.23 -11.24
N ALA A 16 12.04 -8.94 -11.51
CA ALA A 16 10.95 -9.22 -10.59
C ALA A 16 10.80 -10.73 -10.31
N GLY A 17 11.17 -11.59 -11.25
CA GLY A 17 11.13 -13.06 -11.10
C GLY A 17 12.10 -13.59 -10.05
N GLU A 18 13.17 -12.84 -9.75
CA GLU A 18 14.22 -13.21 -8.78
C GLU A 18 13.94 -12.69 -7.36
N VAL A 19 12.85 -11.95 -7.18
CA VAL A 19 12.47 -11.35 -5.90
C VAL A 19 11.68 -12.35 -5.07
N HIS A 20 12.24 -12.79 -3.95
CA HIS A 20 11.61 -13.82 -3.10
C HIS A 20 11.51 -13.42 -1.62
N THR A 21 12.17 -12.33 -1.23
CA THR A 21 12.23 -11.86 0.16
C THR A 21 11.91 -10.38 0.24
N VAL A 22 11.56 -9.90 1.43
CA VAL A 22 11.32 -8.46 1.67
C VAL A 22 12.57 -7.62 1.39
N ALA A 23 13.76 -8.13 1.73
CA ALA A 23 15.02 -7.46 1.43
C ALA A 23 15.23 -7.31 -0.08
N GLN A 24 15.06 -8.40 -0.84
CA GLN A 24 15.14 -8.37 -2.30
C GLN A 24 14.08 -7.46 -2.92
N PHE A 25 12.86 -7.41 -2.37
CA PHE A 25 11.83 -6.49 -2.86
C PHE A 25 12.26 -5.03 -2.68
N LYS A 26 12.79 -4.67 -1.50
CA LYS A 26 13.28 -3.32 -1.23
C LYS A 26 14.44 -2.95 -2.16
N ASP A 27 15.36 -3.88 -2.40
CA ASP A 27 16.51 -3.65 -3.29
C ASP A 27 16.08 -3.56 -4.75
N TRP A 28 15.19 -4.43 -5.21
CA TRP A 28 14.59 -4.36 -6.55
C TRP A 28 13.85 -3.04 -6.77
N VAL A 29 13.13 -2.52 -5.76
CA VAL A 29 12.53 -1.18 -5.85
C VAL A 29 13.59 -0.08 -6.00
N ARG A 30 14.68 -0.15 -5.23
CA ARG A 30 15.76 0.85 -5.26
C ARG A 30 16.53 0.87 -6.58
N HIS A 31 16.77 -0.31 -7.15
CA HIS A 31 17.65 -0.47 -8.28
C HIS A 31 16.85 -0.54 -9.58
N GLU A 32 15.82 -1.38 -9.68
CA GLU A 32 15.09 -1.56 -10.94
C GLU A 32 13.91 -0.59 -11.09
N VAL A 33 13.00 -0.56 -10.10
CA VAL A 33 11.78 0.28 -10.18
C VAL A 33 12.13 1.77 -10.25
N ARG A 34 13.17 2.20 -9.53
CA ARG A 34 13.63 3.60 -9.52
C ARG A 34 14.20 4.05 -10.87
N HIS A 35 14.65 3.15 -11.73
CA HIS A 35 15.08 3.49 -13.09
C HIS A 35 13.90 3.88 -13.99
N VAL A 36 12.76 3.22 -13.86
CA VAL A 36 11.55 3.51 -14.66
C VAL A 36 10.68 4.60 -14.04
N LEU A 37 10.60 4.67 -12.71
CA LEU A 37 9.88 5.70 -11.97
C LEU A 37 10.84 6.32 -10.94
N PRO A 38 11.61 7.36 -11.29
CA PRO A 38 12.51 8.01 -10.34
C PRO A 38 11.75 8.54 -9.12
N HIS A 39 12.13 8.05 -7.93
CA HIS A 39 11.50 8.39 -6.66
C HIS A 39 12.53 8.31 -5.53
N GLY A 40 12.37 9.10 -4.47
CA GLY A 40 13.27 9.08 -3.31
C GLY A 40 12.78 8.21 -2.15
N ALA A 41 11.50 7.84 -2.12
CA ALA A 41 10.94 6.95 -1.11
C ALA A 41 9.67 6.23 -1.61
N LEU A 42 9.37 5.07 -1.03
CA LEU A 42 8.14 4.31 -1.24
C LEU A 42 7.57 3.89 0.12
N ALA A 43 6.26 4.06 0.29
CA ALA A 43 5.47 3.29 1.25
C ALA A 43 4.47 2.45 0.46
N CYS A 44 4.43 1.15 0.74
CA CYS A 44 3.45 0.25 0.15
C CYS A 44 2.78 -0.63 1.20
N GLY A 45 1.56 -1.03 0.92
CA GLY A 45 0.75 -1.84 1.81
C GLY A 45 0.14 -3.03 1.09
N HIS A 46 -0.09 -4.11 1.84
CA HIS A 46 -0.91 -5.24 1.47
C HIS A 46 -2.00 -5.42 2.50
N GLY A 47 -3.23 -5.60 2.05
CA GLY A 47 -4.35 -5.92 2.91
C GLY A 47 -5.33 -6.89 2.29
N ARG A 48 -6.08 -7.56 3.14
CA ARG A 48 -7.20 -8.43 2.76
C ARG A 48 -8.47 -7.62 2.56
N VAL A 49 -9.17 -7.91 1.47
CA VAL A 49 -10.49 -7.37 1.18
C VAL A 49 -11.53 -8.18 1.97
N THR A 50 -12.33 -7.48 2.75
CA THR A 50 -13.41 -8.04 3.57
C THR A 50 -14.72 -7.33 3.25
N SER A 51 -15.84 -7.86 3.74
CA SER A 51 -17.15 -7.21 3.62
C SER A 51 -17.21 -5.85 4.32
N ALA A 52 -16.34 -5.60 5.31
CA ALA A 52 -16.22 -4.32 5.98
C ALA A 52 -15.24 -3.37 5.26
N GLY A 53 -14.52 -3.86 4.25
CA GLY A 53 -13.48 -3.13 3.53
C GLY A 53 -12.09 -3.75 3.62
N ILE A 54 -11.03 -2.98 3.46
CA ILE A 54 -9.65 -3.49 3.45
C ILE A 54 -9.06 -3.49 4.85
N ALA A 55 -8.63 -4.65 5.32
CA ALA A 55 -7.82 -4.80 6.52
C ALA A 55 -6.34 -4.85 6.11
N MET A 56 -5.54 -3.87 6.53
CA MET A 56 -4.11 -3.81 6.22
C MET A 56 -3.36 -4.87 7.04
N ASP A 57 -2.68 -5.79 6.37
CA ASP A 57 -1.90 -6.84 7.03
C ASP A 57 -0.43 -6.43 7.16
N TYR A 58 0.12 -5.84 6.10
CA TYR A 58 1.53 -5.55 5.97
C TYR A 58 1.77 -4.15 5.41
N VAL A 59 2.78 -3.47 5.93
CA VAL A 59 3.30 -2.21 5.40
C VAL A 59 4.80 -2.35 5.21
N LEU A 60 5.26 -2.05 4.00
CA LEU A 60 6.66 -2.07 3.62
C LEU A 60 7.08 -0.65 3.21
N THR A 61 8.29 -0.28 3.62
CA THR A 61 8.87 1.02 3.29
C THR A 61 10.23 0.87 2.63
N VAL A 62 10.49 1.71 1.63
CA VAL A 62 11.81 1.89 1.00
C VAL A 62 12.20 3.35 1.18
N ASP A 63 13.23 3.59 1.99
CA ASP A 63 13.80 4.93 2.26
C ASP A 63 12.75 5.96 2.76
N TYR A 64 11.65 5.47 3.34
CA TYR A 64 10.53 6.27 3.85
C TYR A 64 10.74 6.65 5.32
N PRO A 65 10.39 7.88 5.72
CA PRO A 65 10.50 8.31 7.12
C PRO A 65 9.48 7.56 8.00
N VAL A 66 9.97 6.63 8.83
CA VAL A 66 9.13 5.79 9.70
C VAL A 66 8.35 6.62 10.71
N GLU A 67 8.90 7.74 11.17
CA GLU A 67 8.21 8.63 12.11
C GLU A 67 6.97 9.26 11.46
N HIS A 68 7.03 9.55 10.15
CA HIS A 68 5.85 10.02 9.43
C HIS A 68 4.78 8.93 9.36
N LEU A 69 5.17 7.69 9.05
CA LEU A 69 4.23 6.56 8.96
C LEU A 69 3.45 6.37 10.27
N ALA A 70 4.12 6.48 11.42
CA ALA A 70 3.49 6.35 12.74
C ALA A 70 2.35 7.37 12.96
N THR A 71 2.48 8.58 12.41
CA THR A 71 1.44 9.62 12.52
C THR A 71 0.22 9.39 11.62
N LEU A 72 0.30 8.46 10.66
CA LEU A 72 -0.80 8.15 9.73
C LEU A 72 -1.78 7.12 10.29
N ARG A 73 -1.50 6.58 11.50
CA ARG A 73 -2.36 5.62 12.16
C ARG A 73 -3.61 6.32 12.70
N ASN A 74 -4.77 5.81 12.33
CA ASN A 74 -6.05 6.26 12.88
C ASN A 74 -6.32 5.61 14.24
N ALA A 75 -7.38 6.05 14.91
CA ALA A 75 -7.79 5.51 16.23
C ALA A 75 -8.07 4.01 16.22
N ALA A 76 -8.38 3.45 15.05
CA ALA A 76 -8.67 2.04 14.84
C ALA A 76 -7.41 1.23 14.48
N GLY A 77 -6.23 1.87 14.47
CA GLY A 77 -4.93 1.25 14.22
C GLY A 77 -4.55 1.09 12.75
N GLY A 78 -5.46 1.43 11.81
CA GLY A 78 -5.21 1.39 10.37
C GLY A 78 -4.53 2.66 9.84
N ILE A 79 -4.03 2.63 8.60
CA ILE A 79 -3.43 3.79 7.95
C ILE A 79 -4.48 4.53 7.14
N GLU A 80 -4.62 5.82 7.39
CA GLU A 80 -5.52 6.68 6.62
C GLU A 80 -4.81 7.96 6.18
N THR A 81 -4.89 8.28 4.88
CA THR A 81 -4.33 9.51 4.34
C THR A 81 -5.32 10.18 3.38
N PRO A 82 -5.27 11.51 3.20
CA PRO A 82 -6.07 12.20 2.19
C PRO A 82 -5.83 11.66 0.77
N ILE A 83 -4.61 11.23 0.48
CA ILE A 83 -4.23 10.63 -0.80
C ILE A 83 -4.91 9.27 -0.98
N MET A 84 -4.87 8.40 0.03
CA MET A 84 -5.52 7.09 0.02
C MET A 84 -7.04 7.24 -0.20
N ARG A 85 -7.69 8.12 0.58
CA ARG A 85 -9.13 8.36 0.47
C ARG A 85 -9.54 8.77 -0.95
N ARG A 86 -8.82 9.74 -1.53
CA ARG A 86 -9.09 10.19 -2.89
C ARG A 86 -8.77 9.13 -3.93
N TRP A 87 -7.79 8.28 -3.69
CA TRP A 87 -7.51 7.14 -4.57
C TRP A 87 -8.65 6.10 -4.52
N LEU A 88 -9.20 5.80 -3.34
CA LEU A 88 -10.35 4.88 -3.20
C LEU A 88 -11.57 5.34 -4.00
N GLU A 89 -11.78 6.65 -4.09
CA GLU A 89 -12.83 7.28 -4.91
C GLU A 89 -12.51 7.21 -6.42
N ALA A 90 -11.28 7.56 -6.82
CA ALA A 90 -10.92 7.72 -8.23
C ALA A 90 -10.50 6.41 -8.93
N ARG A 91 -9.95 5.45 -8.19
CA ARG A 91 -9.46 4.13 -8.66
C ARG A 91 -8.56 4.16 -9.88
N THR A 92 -7.80 5.24 -10.01
CA THR A 92 -6.86 5.49 -11.10
C THR A 92 -5.56 6.04 -10.51
N PRO A 93 -4.43 6.01 -11.23
CA PRO A 93 -3.20 6.62 -10.74
C PRO A 93 -3.44 8.05 -10.31
N LEU A 94 -3.02 8.42 -9.10
CA LEU A 94 -3.28 9.72 -8.49
C LEU A 94 -1.94 10.43 -8.20
N LEU A 95 -1.87 11.71 -8.56
CA LEU A 95 -0.67 12.54 -8.36
C LEU A 95 -1.01 13.67 -7.40
N PHE A 96 -0.14 13.90 -6.43
CA PHE A 96 -0.26 14.92 -5.40
C PHE A 96 1.02 15.75 -5.35
N GLU A 97 0.89 17.08 -5.35
CA GLU A 97 2.00 18.03 -5.20
C GLU A 97 1.78 18.82 -3.92
N ALA A 98 2.74 18.83 -2.99
CA ALA A 98 2.56 19.53 -1.71
C ALA A 98 2.49 21.05 -1.89
N ASP A 99 3.10 21.60 -2.94
CA ASP A 99 3.07 23.03 -3.25
C ASP A 99 1.79 23.46 -3.97
N GLN A 100 1.02 22.50 -4.48
CA GLN A 100 -0.29 22.72 -5.10
C GLN A 100 -1.29 21.69 -4.54
N PRO A 101 -1.55 21.72 -3.21
CA PRO A 101 -2.38 20.73 -2.57
C PRO A 101 -3.82 20.87 -3.08
N TRP A 102 -4.55 19.76 -3.12
CA TRP A 102 -5.96 19.81 -3.46
C TRP A 102 -6.77 20.57 -2.42
N ALA A 103 -7.95 21.06 -2.82
CA ALA A 103 -8.93 21.57 -1.87
C ALA A 103 -9.30 20.51 -0.83
N GLY A 104 -9.38 20.91 0.44
CA GLY A 104 -9.80 20.03 1.55
C GLY A 104 -8.72 19.12 2.14
N VAL A 105 -7.46 19.25 1.70
CA VAL A 105 -6.34 18.56 2.38
C VAL A 105 -6.16 19.13 3.79
N PRO A 106 -6.21 18.30 4.86
CA PRO A 106 -6.01 18.78 6.22
C PRO A 106 -4.64 19.45 6.41
N ALA A 107 -4.63 20.63 7.03
CA ALA A 107 -3.42 21.44 7.20
C ALA A 107 -2.33 20.70 8.01
N ASP A 108 -2.71 20.06 9.11
CA ASP A 108 -1.78 19.34 9.99
C ASP A 108 -1.12 18.16 9.26
N TRP A 109 -1.89 17.44 8.42
CA TRP A 109 -1.35 16.36 7.59
C TRP A 109 -0.33 16.91 6.58
N LEU A 110 -0.66 18.02 5.91
CA LEU A 110 0.22 18.64 4.93
C LEU A 110 1.50 19.20 5.56
N GLU A 111 1.40 19.82 6.73
CA GLU A 111 2.56 20.31 7.48
C GLU A 111 3.49 19.15 7.84
N ASN A 112 2.92 18.05 8.35
CA ASN A 112 3.67 16.85 8.67
C ASN A 112 4.31 16.20 7.44
N PHE A 113 3.58 16.11 6.32
CA PHE A 113 4.11 15.64 5.03
C PHE A 113 5.34 16.45 4.60
N ARG A 114 5.27 17.79 4.68
CA ARG A 114 6.38 18.69 4.37
C ARG A 114 7.54 18.59 5.37
N ARG A 115 7.25 18.46 6.67
CA ARG A 115 8.25 18.31 7.74
C ARG A 115 9.18 17.12 7.48
N HIS A 116 8.64 16.03 6.95
CA HIS A 116 9.39 14.83 6.57
C HIS A 116 9.98 14.87 5.15
N ARG A 117 10.01 16.06 4.53
CA ARG A 117 10.51 16.30 3.18
C ARG A 117 9.85 15.41 2.14
N LEU A 118 8.57 15.10 2.32
CA LEU A 118 7.75 14.53 1.26
C LEU A 118 7.23 15.74 0.47
N VAL A 119 7.68 15.87 -0.79
CA VAL A 119 7.36 17.03 -1.63
C VAL A 119 6.18 16.76 -2.56
N ASN A 120 6.00 15.50 -2.94
CA ASN A 120 4.94 15.05 -3.82
C ASN A 120 4.71 13.55 -3.63
N ALA A 121 3.63 13.05 -4.22
CA ALA A 121 3.33 11.63 -4.26
C ALA A 121 2.73 11.22 -5.61
N ALA A 122 3.12 10.05 -6.10
CA ALA A 122 2.48 9.37 -7.23
C ALA A 122 2.04 8.00 -6.73
N VAL A 123 0.73 7.74 -6.76
CA VAL A 123 0.15 6.57 -6.11
C VAL A 123 -0.73 5.77 -7.05
N HIS A 124 -0.70 4.46 -6.88
CA HIS A 124 -1.66 3.54 -7.48
C HIS A 124 -1.77 2.26 -6.65
N ALA A 125 -2.75 1.43 -6.95
CA ALA A 125 -3.08 0.24 -6.20
C ALA A 125 -3.74 -0.77 -7.13
N CYS A 126 -3.72 -2.04 -6.72
CA CYS A 126 -4.36 -3.14 -7.42
C CYS A 126 -5.31 -3.86 -6.45
N TYR A 127 -6.49 -4.23 -6.96
CA TYR A 127 -7.44 -5.10 -6.27
C TYR A 127 -7.48 -6.44 -6.99
N ASP A 128 -7.20 -7.50 -6.25
CA ASP A 128 -7.37 -8.87 -6.70
C ASP A 128 -8.58 -9.47 -5.99
N GLU A 129 -9.72 -9.44 -6.68
CA GLU A 129 -10.97 -10.00 -6.17
C GLU A 129 -10.90 -11.52 -6.01
N ALA A 130 -10.16 -12.21 -6.88
CA ALA A 130 -10.05 -13.67 -6.85
C ALA A 130 -9.28 -14.14 -5.61
N ARG A 131 -8.23 -13.43 -5.22
CA ARG A 131 -7.45 -13.69 -4.00
C ARG A 131 -7.98 -12.94 -2.77
N CYS A 132 -8.97 -12.05 -2.94
CA CYS A 132 -9.50 -11.16 -1.91
C CYS A 132 -8.40 -10.33 -1.23
N VAL A 133 -7.47 -9.77 -2.01
CA VAL A 133 -6.37 -8.93 -1.52
C VAL A 133 -6.27 -7.62 -2.30
N GLY A 134 -5.65 -6.62 -1.69
CA GLY A 134 -5.33 -5.36 -2.33
C GLY A 134 -3.93 -4.92 -1.96
N THR A 135 -3.23 -4.32 -2.91
CA THR A 135 -1.95 -3.66 -2.65
C THR A 135 -2.02 -2.19 -3.02
N TYR A 136 -1.32 -1.36 -2.25
CA TYR A 136 -1.23 0.09 -2.45
C TYR A 136 0.21 0.54 -2.48
N PHE A 137 0.57 1.36 -3.45
CA PHE A 137 1.93 1.88 -3.63
C PHE A 137 1.89 3.40 -3.68
N SER A 138 2.64 4.03 -2.79
CA SER A 138 2.79 5.48 -2.72
C SER A 138 4.26 5.85 -2.86
N PHE A 139 4.62 6.30 -4.06
CA PHE A 139 5.95 6.80 -4.38
C PHE A 139 6.04 8.27 -3.99
N HIS A 140 7.18 8.70 -3.45
CA HIS A 140 7.40 10.05 -2.95
C HIS A 140 8.75 10.60 -3.39
N ARG A 141 8.88 11.93 -3.31
CA ARG A 141 10.10 12.67 -3.70
C ARG A 141 10.47 12.36 -5.15
N LEU A 142 9.48 12.38 -6.02
CA LEU A 142 9.66 12.23 -7.46
C LEU A 142 10.15 13.55 -8.05
N PRO A 143 10.93 13.52 -9.14
CA PRO A 143 11.21 14.72 -9.92
C PRO A 143 9.90 15.37 -10.41
N ALA A 144 9.73 16.65 -10.06
CA ALA A 144 8.59 17.46 -10.46
C ALA A 144 8.85 18.14 -11.83
N PRO A 145 7.79 18.55 -12.56
CA PRO A 145 6.37 18.39 -12.24
C PRO A 145 5.84 16.98 -12.52
N LEU A 146 4.91 16.52 -11.68
CA LEU A 146 4.16 15.28 -11.93
C LEU A 146 3.12 15.46 -13.04
N GLY A 147 2.98 14.48 -13.92
CA GLY A 147 2.06 14.56 -15.05
C GLY A 147 1.65 13.22 -15.66
N GLN A 148 1.24 13.27 -16.93
CA GLN A 148 0.73 12.10 -17.65
C GLN A 148 1.74 10.96 -17.73
N LEU A 149 3.04 11.27 -17.81
CA LEU A 149 4.10 10.27 -17.86
C LEU A 149 4.09 9.38 -16.60
N GLN A 150 4.01 9.95 -15.40
CA GLN A 150 3.97 9.18 -14.15
C GLN A 150 2.69 8.34 -14.05
N ARG A 151 1.55 8.84 -14.53
CA ARG A 151 0.31 8.03 -14.58
C ARG A 151 0.45 6.85 -15.53
N HIS A 152 1.04 7.07 -16.70
CA HIS A 152 1.28 6.02 -17.68
C HIS A 152 2.22 4.94 -17.11
N ILE A 153 3.32 5.35 -16.48
CA ILE A 153 4.26 4.42 -15.83
C ILE A 153 3.54 3.66 -14.71
N LEU A 154 2.82 4.34 -13.82
CA LEU A 154 2.08 3.68 -12.74
C LEU A 154 1.10 2.63 -13.25
N ASN A 155 0.34 2.92 -14.31
CA ASN A 155 -0.56 1.93 -14.93
C ASN A 155 0.21 0.68 -15.42
N GLY A 156 1.42 0.86 -15.97
CA GLY A 156 2.24 -0.25 -16.45
C GLY A 156 2.88 -1.08 -15.33
N ILE A 157 3.44 -0.42 -14.30
CA ILE A 157 4.25 -1.12 -13.29
C ILE A 157 3.44 -1.63 -12.08
N THR A 158 2.27 -1.07 -11.80
CA THR A 158 1.48 -1.44 -10.61
C THR A 158 1.06 -2.91 -10.59
N PRO A 159 0.62 -3.52 -11.70
CA PRO A 159 0.33 -4.96 -11.72
C PRO A 159 1.56 -5.83 -11.43
N LEU A 160 2.74 -5.45 -11.96
CA LEU A 160 3.99 -6.13 -11.68
C LEU A 160 4.36 -6.03 -10.20
N LEU A 161 4.33 -4.81 -9.65
CA LEU A 161 4.59 -4.56 -8.22
C LEU A 161 3.63 -5.36 -7.32
N HIS A 162 2.35 -5.47 -7.72
CA HIS A 162 1.35 -6.25 -7.01
C HIS A 162 1.73 -7.73 -6.95
N GLU A 163 1.95 -8.38 -8.09
CA GLU A 163 2.31 -9.80 -8.12
C GLU A 163 3.63 -10.08 -7.39
N THR A 164 4.65 -9.24 -7.57
CA THR A 164 5.93 -9.39 -6.87
C THR A 164 5.76 -9.28 -5.35
N LEU A 165 4.96 -8.32 -4.88
CA LEU A 165 4.69 -8.17 -3.45
C LEU A 165 3.88 -9.35 -2.89
N LEU A 166 2.87 -9.84 -3.62
CA LEU A 166 2.10 -11.01 -3.22
C LEU A 166 2.97 -12.25 -3.10
N HIS A 167 3.88 -12.48 -4.05
CA HIS A 167 4.82 -13.60 -4.00
C HIS A 167 5.72 -13.55 -2.75
N VAL A 168 6.26 -12.37 -2.45
CA VAL A 168 7.08 -12.14 -1.25
C VAL A 168 6.28 -12.38 0.03
N ILE A 169 5.04 -11.89 0.10
CA ILE A 169 4.17 -12.07 1.27
C ILE A 169 3.80 -13.54 1.45
N ALA A 170 3.40 -14.23 0.39
CA ALA A 170 3.09 -15.66 0.45
C ALA A 170 4.29 -16.48 0.95
N ARG A 171 5.51 -16.10 0.58
CA ARG A 171 6.74 -16.72 1.09
C ARG A 171 6.94 -16.45 2.58
N VAL A 172 6.78 -15.20 3.01
CA VAL A 172 6.86 -14.82 4.44
C VAL A 172 5.82 -15.59 5.27
N GLU A 173 4.60 -15.72 4.78
CA GLU A 173 3.54 -16.48 5.45
C GLU A 173 3.83 -17.98 5.51
N ALA A 174 4.36 -18.56 4.43
CA ALA A 174 4.77 -19.96 4.38
C ALA A 174 5.91 -20.25 5.37
N ASP A 175 6.93 -19.39 5.40
CA ASP A 175 8.06 -19.52 6.31
C ASP A 175 7.58 -19.38 7.77
N ALA A 176 6.73 -18.38 8.07
CA ALA A 176 6.12 -18.18 9.39
C ALA A 176 5.23 -19.36 9.84
N SER A 177 4.53 -20.00 8.90
CA SER A 177 3.74 -21.20 9.16
C SER A 177 4.64 -22.42 9.44
N GLY A 178 5.83 -22.47 8.84
CA GLY A 178 6.87 -23.46 9.18
C GLY A 178 7.35 -23.35 10.64
N TRP A 179 7.34 -22.14 11.22
CA TRP A 179 7.64 -21.92 12.65
C TRP A 179 6.52 -22.41 13.57
N GLN A 180 5.27 -22.56 13.09
CA GLN A 180 4.17 -23.15 13.88
C GLN A 180 4.35 -24.67 14.12
N ALA A 181 5.31 -25.32 13.46
CA ALA A 181 5.60 -26.75 13.63
C ALA A 181 6.68 -27.08 14.69
N LEU A 182 7.29 -26.07 15.34
CA LEU A 182 8.17 -26.28 16.49
C LEU A 182 7.38 -26.05 17.79
N PRO A 183 7.19 -27.07 18.66
CA PRO A 183 6.46 -26.87 19.90
C PRO A 183 7.37 -26.12 20.88
N ALA A 184 7.16 -24.81 21.02
CA ALA A 184 7.79 -24.03 22.07
C ALA A 184 6.73 -23.25 22.84
N ALA A 185 6.54 -23.69 24.08
CA ALA A 185 5.71 -23.10 25.11
C ALA A 185 5.89 -21.57 25.25
N GLY A 186 4.77 -20.87 25.41
CA GLY A 186 4.72 -19.64 26.22
C GLY A 186 5.14 -18.31 25.59
N ARG A 187 5.24 -18.18 24.26
CA ARG A 187 5.47 -16.86 23.63
C ARG A 187 4.17 -16.12 23.35
N SER A 188 4.21 -14.79 23.52
CA SER A 188 3.11 -13.87 23.23
C SER A 188 3.10 -13.43 21.76
N ASP A 189 1.93 -13.05 21.23
CA ASP A 189 1.76 -12.56 19.85
C ASP A 189 2.65 -11.34 19.53
N ALA A 190 3.00 -10.54 20.54
CA ALA A 190 3.87 -9.38 20.42
C ALA A 190 5.34 -9.78 20.17
N GLU A 191 5.82 -10.88 20.76
CA GLU A 191 7.17 -11.40 20.54
C GLU A 191 7.29 -12.01 19.14
N LEU A 192 6.25 -12.68 18.66
CA LEU A 192 6.19 -13.18 17.29
C LEU A 192 6.17 -12.03 16.26
N ALA A 193 5.44 -10.94 16.55
CA ALA A 193 5.42 -9.75 15.70
C ALA A 193 6.77 -9.02 15.69
N ALA A 194 7.47 -8.96 16.82
CA ALA A 194 8.80 -8.36 16.93
C ALA A 194 9.87 -9.17 16.18
N ASP A 195 9.85 -10.49 16.27
CA ASP A 195 10.78 -11.38 15.54
C ASP A 195 10.55 -11.29 14.02
N ILE A 196 9.30 -11.20 13.57
CA ILE A 196 8.94 -10.97 12.16
C ILE A 196 9.38 -9.57 11.70
N ALA A 197 9.17 -8.54 12.51
CA ALA A 197 9.59 -7.17 12.19
C ALA A 197 11.12 -7.02 12.13
N ALA A 198 11.84 -7.71 13.02
CA ALA A 198 13.30 -7.76 13.07
C ALA A 198 13.90 -8.55 11.90
N ALA A 199 13.27 -9.66 11.50
CA ALA A 199 13.70 -10.44 10.34
C ALA A 199 13.46 -9.73 8.99
N LEU A 200 12.51 -8.78 8.92
CA LEU A 200 12.05 -8.18 7.66
C LEU A 200 12.43 -6.69 7.48
N GLY A 201 13.24 -6.13 8.38
CA GLY A 201 13.75 -4.75 8.27
C GLY A 201 12.63 -3.71 8.21
N VAL A 202 11.65 -3.86 9.12
CA VAL A 202 10.31 -3.24 9.19
C VAL A 202 9.30 -3.91 8.26
N CYS A 203 8.60 -4.86 8.86
CA CYS A 203 7.33 -5.45 8.45
C CYS A 203 6.48 -5.46 9.72
N GLU A 204 5.81 -4.35 10.03
CA GLU A 204 4.86 -4.36 11.14
C GLU A 204 3.62 -5.11 10.64
N ARG A 205 3.42 -6.35 11.13
CA ARG A 205 2.10 -6.97 11.06
C ARG A 205 1.17 -6.06 11.85
N THR A 206 0.29 -5.34 11.16
CA THR A 206 -0.64 -4.43 11.84
C THR A 206 -1.75 -5.29 12.43
N ILE A 207 -1.50 -5.94 13.57
CA ILE A 207 -2.56 -6.59 14.36
C ILE A 207 -3.36 -5.46 15.01
N GLY A 208 -4.29 -4.88 14.26
CA GLY A 208 -5.43 -4.17 14.84
C GLY A 208 -6.50 -5.19 15.21
N ASP A 209 -7.15 -4.99 16.36
CA ASP A 209 -8.40 -5.69 16.69
C ASP A 209 -9.33 -5.73 15.47
N ARG A 210 -10.05 -6.83 15.28
CA ARG A 210 -10.88 -7.22 14.11
C ARG A 210 -12.01 -6.24 13.69
N GLY A 211 -11.92 -4.94 13.98
CA GLY A 211 -12.98 -3.95 13.77
C GLY A 211 -12.65 -2.76 12.84
N ALA A 212 -11.44 -2.65 12.30
CA ALA A 212 -11.00 -1.44 11.58
C ALA A 212 -10.72 -1.68 10.08
N ALA A 213 -11.76 -1.86 9.28
CA ALA A 213 -11.62 -1.97 7.83
C ALA A 213 -11.78 -0.61 7.14
N LEU A 214 -10.94 -0.31 6.14
CA LEU A 214 -11.14 0.85 5.25
C LEU A 214 -12.31 0.56 4.30
N PRO A 215 -13.38 1.38 4.23
CA PRO A 215 -14.59 1.03 3.48
C PRO A 215 -14.30 0.61 2.04
N GLY A 216 -14.76 -0.61 1.68
CA GLY A 216 -14.70 -1.16 0.33
C GLY A 216 -15.92 -0.79 -0.52
N PRO A 217 -15.93 -1.06 -1.83
CA PRO A 217 -17.10 -0.81 -2.68
C PRO A 217 -18.29 -1.65 -2.24
N ILE A 218 -19.42 -0.99 -2.04
CA ILE A 218 -20.74 -1.61 -2.08
C ILE A 218 -21.07 -1.78 -3.57
N GLY A 219 -21.21 -3.03 -4.02
CA GLY A 219 -21.72 -3.34 -5.36
C GLY A 219 -23.12 -2.77 -5.53
N SER A 220 -23.32 -2.03 -6.62
CA SER A 220 -24.57 -1.37 -6.99
C SER A 220 -25.62 -2.37 -7.46
N ASP A 221 -26.83 -2.28 -6.90
CA ASP A 221 -28.05 -2.42 -7.70
C ASP A 221 -29.10 -1.38 -7.26
N SER A 222 -29.91 -0.94 -8.21
CA SER A 222 -30.52 0.40 -8.24
C SER A 222 -32.04 0.41 -8.05
N ARG A 223 -32.58 1.35 -7.24
CA ARG A 223 -33.73 2.25 -7.57
C ARG A 223 -34.22 3.14 -6.40
N ALA A 224 -34.26 4.46 -6.70
CA ALA A 224 -35.16 5.55 -6.23
C ALA A 224 -35.32 5.90 -4.72
N GLY A 225 -35.13 7.19 -4.37
CA GLY A 225 -35.14 7.77 -3.00
C GLY A 225 -36.54 8.09 -2.41
N PRO A 226 -36.74 9.09 -1.52
CA PRO A 226 -35.81 9.88 -0.67
C PRO A 226 -36.18 9.90 0.85
N ALA A 227 -35.30 10.55 1.65
CA ALA A 227 -35.51 11.10 3.01
C ALA A 227 -35.47 10.20 4.26
N GLY A 228 -34.85 10.74 5.33
CA GLY A 228 -35.12 10.38 6.73
C GLY A 228 -33.97 9.66 7.43
N GLY A 229 -33.61 10.12 8.64
CA GLY A 229 -32.45 9.64 9.39
C GLY A 229 -32.65 8.38 10.23
N ILE A 230 -31.53 7.97 10.85
CA ILE A 230 -31.42 7.25 12.13
C ILE A 230 -31.70 5.72 12.13
N VAL A 231 -30.59 4.98 12.29
CA VAL A 231 -30.33 3.78 13.15
C VAL A 231 -30.81 2.35 12.75
N ALA A 232 -29.81 1.46 12.73
CA ALA A 232 -29.76 0.01 13.02
C ALA A 232 -30.51 -1.03 12.16
N GLY A 233 -29.81 -2.14 11.88
CA GLY A 233 -30.43 -3.48 11.82
C GLY A 233 -30.24 -4.31 10.53
N LEU A 234 -29.25 -5.21 10.54
CA LEU A 234 -29.33 -6.65 10.21
C LEU A 234 -30.03 -7.17 8.89
N ARG A 235 -29.20 -7.85 8.07
CA ARG A 235 -29.34 -9.15 7.34
C ARG A 235 -30.38 -9.42 6.22
N LEU A 236 -29.78 -9.86 5.10
CA LEU A 236 -30.00 -11.08 4.27
C LEU A 236 -31.42 -11.47 3.84
N LEU A 237 -31.64 -11.47 2.52
CA LEU A 237 -31.87 -12.68 1.72
C LEU A 237 -30.93 -12.69 0.53
#